data_AF-K4IS97-F1
#
_entry.id   AF-K4IS97-F1
#
_cell.length_a   1.000
_cell.length_b   1.000
_cell.length_c   1.000
_cell.angle_alpha   90.00
_cell.angle_beta   90.00
_cell.angle_gamma   90.00
#
_symmetry.space_group_name_H-M   'P 1'
#
loop_
_entity.id
_entity.type
_entity.pdbx_description
1 polymer ?
#
loop_
_entity_poly.entity_id
_entity_poly.type
_entity_poly.pdbx_seq_one_letter_code
_entity_poly.pdbx_strand_id
1 'polypeptide(L)'
;MKRHVYDREKNMIISQEDKDESVKIIQLIKKVDNIDEVYVNSESEIISQKQPFLISLLLGYRFDLKENELEEIMKIIFIIWEYFKSFEQILKIKVSEKQFEKIQQRNINMLKYFEGENGQNSQYNLVESDLRHLHSKALLTGIFFQFNHKKSLVEMNNEEKGIILIGMKSLIECFDEINAKN
;
A
#
# COMPACT_ATOMS: atom_id res chain seq x y z
N MET A 1 14.76 24.85 -35.08
CA MET A 1 14.56 25.03 -33.63
C MET A 1 13.06 25.13 -33.35
N LYS A 2 12.36 23.99 -33.17
CA LYS A 2 10.92 23.86 -32.77
C LYS A 2 10.46 22.36 -32.80
N ARG A 3 11.19 21.46 -32.14
CA ARG A 3 10.83 20.01 -32.07
C ARG A 3 11.03 19.35 -30.70
N HIS A 4 11.15 20.12 -29.62
CA HIS A 4 11.41 19.56 -28.28
C HIS A 4 10.34 19.84 -27.22
N VAL A 5 9.19 20.41 -27.61
CA VAL A 5 8.14 20.80 -26.64
C VAL A 5 6.92 19.89 -26.68
N TYR A 6 6.75 19.05 -27.71
CA TYR A 6 5.50 18.31 -27.94
C TYR A 6 5.45 16.85 -27.47
N ASP A 7 6.53 16.31 -26.88
CA ASP A 7 6.59 14.88 -26.51
C ASP A 7 6.58 14.59 -25.00
N ARG A 8 6.42 15.61 -24.14
CA ARG A 8 6.38 15.41 -22.67
C ARG A 8 4.98 15.17 -22.10
N GLU A 9 3.92 15.33 -22.90
CA GLU A 9 2.53 15.18 -22.43
C GLU A 9 2.01 13.74 -22.47
N LYS A 10 2.76 12.77 -22.98
CA LYS A 10 2.24 11.40 -23.23
C LYS A 10 2.65 10.31 -22.22
N ASN A 11 3.50 10.62 -21.24
CA ASN A 11 3.93 9.66 -20.20
C ASN A 11 3.71 10.24 -18.80
N MET A 12 2.45 10.43 -18.40
CA MET A 12 2.14 10.80 -17.02
C MET A 12 2.09 9.50 -16.19
N ILE A 13 3.03 9.33 -15.25
CA ILE A 13 3.09 8.16 -14.33
C ILE A 13 1.77 8.01 -13.54
N ILE A 14 1.15 9.15 -13.24
CA ILE A 14 -0.17 9.26 -12.62
C ILE A 14 -1.19 9.47 -13.73
N SER A 15 -2.19 8.62 -13.84
CA SER A 15 -3.29 8.71 -14.81
C SER A 15 -4.43 9.61 -14.32
N GLN A 16 -5.45 9.85 -15.14
CA GLN A 16 -6.69 10.49 -14.67
C GLN A 16 -7.47 9.57 -13.72
N GLU A 17 -7.43 8.25 -13.94
CA GLU A 17 -8.03 7.26 -13.05
C GLU A 17 -7.40 7.31 -11.65
N ASP A 18 -6.07 7.48 -11.57
CA ASP A 18 -5.35 7.63 -10.29
C ASP A 18 -5.82 8.90 -9.53
N LYS A 19 -6.19 9.97 -10.24
CA LYS A 19 -6.73 11.20 -9.63
C LYS A 19 -8.16 11.01 -9.12
N ASP A 20 -9.01 10.35 -9.90
CA ASP A 20 -10.39 10.08 -9.51
C ASP A 20 -10.44 9.10 -8.32
N GLU A 21 -9.53 8.13 -8.32
CA GLU A 21 -9.31 7.23 -7.20
C GLU A 21 -8.88 7.95 -5.92
N SER A 22 -8.03 8.98 -6.03
CA SER A 22 -7.56 9.75 -4.87
C SER A 22 -8.72 10.33 -4.04
N VAL A 23 -9.85 10.71 -4.68
CA VAL A 23 -11.05 11.16 -3.97
C VAL A 23 -11.65 10.03 -3.11
N LYS A 24 -11.70 8.81 -3.65
CA LYS A 24 -12.15 7.63 -2.91
C LYS A 24 -11.22 7.33 -1.74
N ILE A 25 -9.90 7.41 -1.94
CA ILE A 25 -8.92 7.19 -0.87
C ILE A 25 -9.08 8.20 0.27
N ILE A 26 -9.32 9.47 -0.03
CA ILE A 26 -9.59 10.50 0.99
C ILE A 26 -10.86 10.16 1.79
N GLN A 27 -11.90 9.65 1.13
CA GLN A 27 -13.12 9.23 1.81
C GLN A 27 -12.88 8.01 2.71
N LEU A 28 -12.08 7.04 2.26
CA LEU A 28 -11.70 5.88 3.06
C LEU A 28 -10.90 6.27 4.30
N ILE A 29 -9.91 7.16 4.15
CA ILE A 29 -9.14 7.70 5.28
C ILE A 29 -10.08 8.33 6.31
N LYS A 30 -10.99 9.22 5.86
CA LYS A 30 -11.97 9.85 6.75
C LYS A 30 -12.90 8.85 7.43
N LYS A 31 -13.32 7.81 6.71
CA LYS A 31 -14.15 6.74 7.27
C LYS A 31 -13.41 6.01 8.37
N VAL A 32 -12.17 5.58 8.10
CA VAL A 32 -11.36 4.80 9.03
C VAL A 32 -10.95 5.60 10.27
N ASP A 33 -10.75 6.90 10.15
CA ASP A 33 -10.49 7.79 11.30
C ASP A 33 -11.64 7.83 12.32
N ASN A 34 -12.84 7.40 11.94
CA ASN A 34 -14.04 7.44 12.77
C ASN A 34 -14.66 6.05 13.01
N ILE A 35 -13.90 4.96 12.82
CA ILE A 35 -14.40 3.61 13.12
C ILE A 35 -14.59 3.42 14.62
N ASP A 36 -15.64 2.71 14.99
CA ASP A 36 -15.92 2.32 16.36
C ASP A 36 -15.59 0.83 16.59
N GLU A 37 -15.72 0.39 17.84
CA GLU A 37 -15.45 -0.99 18.23
C GLU A 37 -16.38 -1.99 17.51
N VAL A 38 -17.64 -1.60 17.27
CA VAL A 38 -18.62 -2.45 16.56
C VAL A 38 -18.15 -2.71 15.13
N TYR A 39 -17.72 -1.66 14.45
CA TYR A 39 -17.15 -1.74 13.12
C TYR A 39 -15.91 -2.63 13.09
N VAL A 40 -14.94 -2.35 13.97
CA VAL A 40 -13.69 -3.11 14.07
C VAL A 40 -13.97 -4.59 14.27
N ASN A 41 -14.87 -4.95 15.19
CA ASN A 41 -15.21 -6.35 15.46
C ASN A 41 -15.87 -7.02 14.24
N SER A 42 -16.86 -6.36 13.64
CA SER A 42 -17.59 -6.92 12.49
C SER A 42 -16.70 -7.12 11.26
N GLU A 43 -15.88 -6.13 10.91
CA GLU A 43 -14.97 -6.24 9.77
C GLU A 43 -13.82 -7.19 10.06
N SER A 44 -13.31 -7.25 11.30
CA SER A 44 -12.29 -8.24 11.67
C SER A 44 -12.80 -9.66 11.54
N GLU A 45 -14.07 -9.93 11.87
CA GLU A 45 -14.69 -11.23 11.66
C GLU A 45 -14.72 -11.59 10.17
N ILE A 46 -15.15 -10.65 9.31
CA ILE A 46 -15.16 -10.83 7.85
C ILE A 46 -13.74 -11.07 7.33
N ILE A 47 -12.78 -10.24 7.74
CA ILE A 47 -11.37 -10.36 7.34
C ILE A 47 -10.82 -11.72 7.77
N SER A 48 -11.09 -12.19 9.00
CA SER A 48 -10.59 -13.49 9.48
C SER A 48 -11.05 -14.65 8.59
N GLN A 49 -12.24 -14.55 8.00
CA GLN A 49 -12.79 -15.57 7.11
C GLN A 49 -12.27 -15.43 5.68
N LYS A 50 -12.23 -14.19 5.17
CA LYS A 50 -12.00 -13.87 3.75
C LYS A 50 -10.54 -13.59 3.41
N GLN A 51 -9.82 -12.92 4.30
CA GLN A 51 -8.40 -12.55 4.16
C GLN A 51 -7.65 -12.68 5.50
N PRO A 52 -7.52 -13.91 6.06
CA PRO A 52 -6.91 -14.12 7.38
C PRO A 52 -5.48 -13.60 7.48
N PHE A 53 -4.75 -13.52 6.37
CA PHE A 53 -3.38 -13.01 6.35
C PHE A 53 -3.28 -11.56 6.86
N LEU A 54 -4.32 -10.72 6.67
CA LEU A 54 -4.33 -9.36 7.23
C LEU A 54 -4.28 -9.36 8.75
N ILE A 55 -4.97 -10.30 9.40
CA ILE A 55 -4.94 -10.46 10.86
C ILE A 55 -3.57 -10.96 11.30
N SER A 56 -3.00 -11.95 10.59
CA SER A 56 -1.65 -12.45 10.87
C SER A 56 -0.60 -11.34 10.77
N LEU A 57 -0.71 -10.47 9.75
CA LEU A 57 0.19 -9.33 9.57
C LEU A 57 0.10 -8.33 10.72
N LEU A 58 -1.12 -7.96 11.13
CA LEU A 58 -1.34 -7.07 12.27
C LEU A 58 -0.80 -7.65 13.58
N LEU A 59 -1.02 -8.96 13.81
CA LEU A 59 -0.48 -9.66 14.98
C LEU A 59 1.04 -9.72 14.98
N GLY A 60 1.67 -9.85 13.81
CA GLY A 60 3.12 -9.76 13.65
C GLY A 60 3.66 -8.41 14.13
N TYR A 61 3.06 -7.31 13.67
CA TYR A 61 3.48 -5.96 14.06
C TYR A 61 3.25 -5.62 15.54
N ARG A 62 2.28 -6.27 16.19
CA ARG A 62 1.99 -6.04 17.61
C ARG A 62 3.20 -6.24 18.52
N PHE A 63 4.13 -7.11 18.16
CA PHE A 63 5.31 -7.41 18.98
C PHE A 63 6.35 -6.29 18.95
N ASP A 64 6.39 -5.49 17.88
CA ASP A 64 7.42 -4.49 17.64
C ASP A 64 6.92 -3.05 17.85
N LEU A 65 5.60 -2.82 17.85
CA LEU A 65 5.01 -1.47 17.87
C LEU A 65 4.40 -1.05 19.20
N LYS A 66 4.47 0.25 19.48
CA LYS A 66 3.69 0.87 20.57
C LYS A 66 2.20 0.84 20.25
N GLU A 67 1.35 0.93 21.27
CA GLU A 67 -0.10 0.87 21.12
C GLU A 67 -0.65 1.91 20.13
N ASN A 68 -0.17 3.16 20.20
CA ASN A 68 -0.59 4.25 19.33
C ASN A 68 -0.05 4.15 17.89
N GLU A 69 1.07 3.46 17.69
CA GLU A 69 1.60 3.12 16.36
C GLU A 69 0.76 1.98 15.77
N LEU A 70 0.53 0.93 16.56
CA LEU A 70 -0.28 -0.22 16.20
C LEU A 70 -1.72 0.16 15.82
N GLU A 71 -2.34 1.10 16.55
CA GLU A 71 -3.67 1.61 16.22
C GLU A 71 -3.70 2.25 14.83
N GLU A 72 -2.71 3.07 14.49
CA GLU A 72 -2.62 3.68 13.16
C GLU A 72 -2.29 2.65 12.07
N ILE A 73 -1.48 1.63 12.37
CA ILE A 73 -1.24 0.51 11.44
C ILE A 73 -2.51 -0.31 11.20
N MET A 74 -3.30 -0.57 12.24
CA MET A 74 -4.59 -1.23 12.12
C MET A 74 -5.53 -0.43 11.20
N LYS A 75 -5.60 0.90 11.38
CA LYS A 75 -6.36 1.80 10.50
C LYS A 75 -5.87 1.69 9.05
N ILE A 76 -4.56 1.69 8.80
CA ILE A 76 -4.00 1.50 7.45
C ILE A 76 -4.42 0.16 6.84
N ILE A 77 -4.38 -0.93 7.60
CA ILE A 77 -4.85 -2.24 7.14
C ILE A 77 -6.34 -2.18 6.79
N PHE A 78 -7.18 -1.51 7.59
CA PHE A 78 -8.58 -1.29 7.25
C PHE A 78 -8.76 -0.44 5.99
N ILE A 79 -7.96 0.60 5.75
CA ILE A 79 -8.02 1.38 4.50
C ILE A 79 -7.75 0.47 3.29
N ILE A 80 -6.72 -0.38 3.36
CA ILE A 80 -6.40 -1.34 2.30
C ILE A 80 -7.56 -2.33 2.11
N TRP A 81 -8.08 -2.90 3.19
CA TRP A 81 -9.21 -3.82 3.15
C TRP A 81 -10.45 -3.18 2.51
N GLU A 82 -10.86 -1.99 2.97
CA GLU A 82 -12.01 -1.26 2.45
C GLU A 82 -11.88 -0.97 0.95
N TYR A 83 -10.67 -0.65 0.50
CA TYR A 83 -10.40 -0.40 -0.91
C TYR A 83 -10.61 -1.66 -1.74
N PHE A 84 -10.12 -2.82 -1.28
CA PHE A 84 -10.14 -4.05 -2.08
C PHE A 84 -11.40 -4.92 -1.89
N LYS A 85 -12.14 -4.79 -0.79
CA LYS A 85 -13.23 -5.73 -0.45
C LYS A 85 -14.41 -5.71 -1.42
N SER A 86 -14.54 -4.68 -2.26
CA SER A 86 -15.55 -4.64 -3.32
C SER A 86 -15.22 -5.51 -4.54
N PHE A 87 -13.97 -5.96 -4.69
CA PHE A 87 -13.59 -6.85 -5.79
C PHE A 87 -13.91 -8.30 -5.44
N GLU A 88 -14.75 -8.94 -6.25
CA GLU A 88 -15.26 -10.28 -5.98
C GLU A 88 -14.14 -11.32 -5.79
N GLN A 89 -13.03 -11.20 -6.54
CA GLN A 89 -11.88 -12.10 -6.42
C GLN A 89 -11.18 -11.98 -5.07
N ILE A 90 -11.14 -10.79 -4.48
CA ILE A 90 -10.55 -10.56 -3.15
C ILE A 90 -11.36 -11.28 -2.07
N LEU A 91 -12.65 -11.52 -2.28
CA LEU A 91 -13.47 -12.29 -1.34
C LEU A 91 -13.32 -13.80 -1.50
N LYS A 92 -12.70 -14.27 -2.60
CA LYS A 92 -12.56 -15.69 -2.96
C LYS A 92 -11.13 -16.22 -2.81
N ILE A 93 -10.14 -15.41 -3.18
CA ILE A 93 -8.74 -15.81 -3.25
C ILE A 93 -7.99 -15.14 -2.10
N LYS A 94 -7.46 -15.97 -1.19
CA LYS A 94 -6.71 -15.51 -0.02
C LYS A 94 -5.27 -15.17 -0.38
N VAL A 95 -4.74 -14.09 0.18
CA VAL A 95 -3.29 -13.87 0.19
C VAL A 95 -2.64 -14.97 1.00
N SER A 96 -1.65 -15.64 0.41
CA SER A 96 -0.82 -16.61 1.13
C SER A 96 0.46 -15.95 1.62
N GLU A 97 1.00 -16.44 2.73
CA GLU A 97 2.29 -15.99 3.27
C GLU A 97 3.40 -16.06 2.21
N LYS A 98 3.50 -17.18 1.49
CA LYS A 98 4.48 -17.34 0.39
C LYS A 98 4.31 -16.32 -0.74
N GLN A 99 3.08 -15.92 -1.05
CA GLN A 99 2.85 -14.87 -2.06
C GLN A 99 3.35 -13.53 -1.52
N PHE A 100 3.01 -13.19 -0.29
CA PHE A 100 3.46 -11.97 0.36
C PHE A 100 4.98 -11.91 0.46
N GLU A 101 5.63 -12.94 0.98
CA GLU A 101 7.10 -13.03 1.11
C GLU A 101 7.79 -12.87 -0.25
N LYS A 102 7.27 -13.50 -1.31
CA LYS A 102 7.80 -13.36 -2.66
C LYS A 102 7.76 -11.91 -3.12
N ILE A 103 6.63 -11.23 -2.93
CA ILE A 103 6.46 -9.82 -3.33
C ILE A 103 7.31 -8.90 -2.44
N GLN A 104 7.35 -9.16 -1.13
CA GLN A 104 8.19 -8.42 -0.18
C GLN A 104 9.67 -8.52 -0.53
N GLN A 105 10.15 -9.73 -0.83
CA GLN A 105 11.52 -9.92 -1.25
C GLN A 105 11.83 -9.21 -2.57
N ARG A 106 10.87 -9.18 -3.52
CA ARG A 106 10.99 -8.38 -4.75
C ARG A 106 11.16 -6.89 -4.43
N ASN A 107 10.34 -6.34 -3.54
CA ASN A 107 10.40 -4.94 -3.13
C ASN A 107 11.71 -4.60 -2.42
N ILE A 108 12.19 -5.46 -1.52
CA ILE A 108 13.49 -5.32 -0.85
C ILE A 108 14.63 -5.34 -1.88
N ASN A 109 14.59 -6.26 -2.83
CA ASN A 109 15.61 -6.34 -3.87
C ASN A 109 15.63 -5.08 -4.73
N MET A 110 14.45 -4.55 -5.11
CA MET A 110 14.36 -3.29 -5.83
C MET A 110 15.02 -2.14 -5.07
N LEU A 111 14.79 -2.01 -3.76
CA LEU A 111 15.44 -0.99 -2.92
C LEU A 111 16.96 -1.18 -2.86
N LYS A 112 17.46 -2.42 -2.75
CA LYS A 112 18.90 -2.71 -2.80
C LYS A 112 19.52 -2.31 -4.13
N TYR A 113 18.82 -2.55 -5.25
CA TYR A 113 19.26 -2.07 -6.55
C TYR A 113 19.28 -0.54 -6.59
N PHE A 114 18.23 0.11 -6.09
CA PHE A 114 18.14 1.57 -6.04
C PHE A 114 19.30 2.22 -5.28
N GLU A 115 19.73 1.65 -4.15
CA GLU A 115 20.89 2.12 -3.39
C GLU A 115 22.22 1.99 -4.16
N GLY A 116 22.34 0.99 -5.04
CA GLY A 116 23.53 0.76 -5.86
C GLY A 116 23.59 1.58 -7.16
N GLU A 117 22.49 2.23 -7.54
CA GLU A 117 22.38 3.01 -8.78
C GLU A 117 23.05 4.38 -8.68
N ASN A 118 24.07 4.59 -9.51
CA ASN A 118 24.79 5.86 -9.60
C ASN A 118 24.18 6.73 -10.71
N GLY A 119 23.11 7.44 -10.40
CA GLY A 119 22.55 8.43 -11.31
C GLY A 119 21.05 8.65 -11.15
N GLN A 120 20.65 9.92 -11.13
CA GLN A 120 19.26 10.31 -10.94
C GLN A 120 18.32 9.72 -12.01
N ASN A 121 18.79 9.58 -13.26
CA ASN A 121 17.99 8.99 -14.34
C ASN A 121 17.77 7.48 -14.18
N SER A 122 18.77 6.71 -13.74
CA SER A 122 18.60 5.26 -13.55
C SER A 122 17.71 4.97 -12.33
N GLN A 123 17.89 5.73 -11.25
CA GLN A 123 17.00 5.74 -10.09
C GLN A 123 15.55 6.07 -10.47
N TYR A 124 15.33 7.11 -11.28
CA TYR A 124 14.01 7.47 -11.77
C TYR A 124 13.37 6.36 -12.61
N ASN A 125 14.12 5.79 -13.56
CA ASN A 125 13.62 4.72 -14.42
C ASN A 125 13.25 3.46 -13.62
N LEU A 126 14.02 3.14 -12.57
CA LEU A 126 13.73 2.02 -11.69
C LEU A 126 12.41 2.22 -10.93
N VAL A 127 12.24 3.40 -10.33
CA VAL A 127 11.01 3.76 -9.61
C VAL A 127 9.82 3.82 -10.57
N GLU A 128 9.99 4.40 -11.76
CA GLU A 128 8.95 4.46 -12.79
C GLU A 128 8.54 3.05 -13.22
N SER A 129 9.50 2.15 -13.44
CA SER A 129 9.22 0.76 -13.82
C SER A 129 8.46 0.02 -12.71
N ASP A 130 8.83 0.21 -11.45
CA ASP A 130 8.14 -0.39 -10.31
C ASP A 130 6.70 0.12 -10.20
N LEU A 131 6.50 1.43 -10.27
CA LEU A 131 5.17 2.05 -10.17
C LEU A 131 4.26 1.75 -11.35
N ARG A 132 4.79 1.53 -12.57
CA ARG A 132 3.97 1.17 -13.74
C ARG A 132 3.20 -0.14 -13.57
N HIS A 133 3.68 -1.04 -12.72
CA HIS A 133 3.03 -2.33 -12.46
C HIS A 133 2.10 -2.31 -11.23
N LEU A 134 2.05 -1.18 -10.51
CA LEU A 134 1.13 -0.97 -9.41
C LEU A 134 -0.17 -0.36 -9.96
N HIS A 135 -1.28 -1.09 -9.81
CA HIS A 135 -2.58 -0.60 -10.25
C HIS A 135 -3.16 0.36 -9.21
N SER A 136 -2.92 0.09 -7.92
CA SER A 136 -3.46 0.86 -6.80
C SER A 136 -2.51 1.99 -6.33
N LYS A 137 -2.05 2.86 -7.24
CA LYS A 137 -1.05 3.90 -6.92
C LYS A 137 -1.59 4.98 -5.99
N ALA A 138 -2.87 5.36 -6.13
CA ALA A 138 -3.46 6.38 -5.27
C ALA A 138 -3.63 5.85 -3.84
N LEU A 139 -3.95 4.55 -3.67
CA LEU A 139 -3.97 3.90 -2.36
C LEU A 139 -2.59 3.96 -1.69
N LEU A 140 -1.52 3.55 -2.41
CA LEU A 140 -0.15 3.63 -1.87
C LEU A 140 0.22 5.06 -1.48
N THR A 141 -0.14 6.04 -2.31
CA THR A 141 0.06 7.46 -2.01
C THR A 141 -0.72 7.89 -0.76
N GLY A 142 -1.94 7.42 -0.57
CA GLY A 142 -2.75 7.65 0.63
C GLY A 142 -2.10 7.07 1.89
N ILE A 143 -1.44 5.92 1.79
CA ILE A 143 -0.69 5.34 2.90
C ILE A 143 0.53 6.20 3.22
N PHE A 144 1.32 6.60 2.22
CA PHE A 144 2.43 7.54 2.45
C PHE A 144 1.95 8.85 3.08
N PHE A 145 0.77 9.34 2.68
CA PHE A 145 0.17 10.51 3.30
C PHE A 145 -0.08 10.27 4.80
N GLN A 146 -0.61 9.12 5.22
CA GLN A 146 -0.78 8.80 6.64
C GLN A 146 0.55 8.84 7.42
N PHE A 147 1.59 8.19 6.89
CA PHE A 147 2.91 8.15 7.53
C PHE A 147 3.60 9.50 7.69
N ASN A 148 3.20 10.49 6.89
CA ASN A 148 3.72 11.85 6.95
C ASN A 148 2.86 12.82 7.78
N HIS A 149 1.65 12.42 8.21
CA HIS A 149 0.71 13.34 8.87
C HIS A 149 0.17 12.83 10.21
N LYS A 150 0.13 11.51 10.45
CA LYS A 150 -0.30 10.95 11.73
C LYS A 150 0.87 11.01 12.71
N LYS A 151 0.67 11.68 13.85
CA LYS A 151 1.74 11.96 14.82
C LYS A 151 2.53 10.71 15.22
N SER A 152 1.85 9.62 15.59
CA SER A 152 2.51 8.36 15.99
C SER A 152 3.34 7.74 14.86
N LEU A 153 2.88 7.84 13.61
CA LEU A 153 3.63 7.35 12.45
C LEU A 153 4.78 8.26 12.04
N VAL A 154 4.63 9.58 12.21
CA VAL A 154 5.72 10.54 11.95
C VAL A 154 6.86 10.31 12.95
N GLU A 155 6.53 10.12 14.22
CA GLU A 155 7.47 9.91 15.34
C GLU A 155 8.03 8.48 15.43
N MET A 156 7.47 7.53 14.66
CA MET A 156 7.94 6.14 14.57
C MET A 156 9.40 6.07 14.10
N ASN A 157 10.14 5.07 14.60
CA ASN A 157 11.52 4.81 14.18
C ASN A 157 11.59 4.58 12.65
N ASN A 158 12.62 5.11 11.99
CA ASN A 158 12.76 5.00 10.54
C ASN A 158 12.92 3.55 10.05
N GLU A 159 13.54 2.67 10.83
CA GLU A 159 13.70 1.24 10.48
C GLU A 159 12.34 0.53 10.53
N GLU A 160 11.60 0.67 11.63
CA GLU A 160 10.23 0.14 11.78
C GLU A 160 9.31 0.68 10.67
N LYS A 161 9.37 1.99 10.43
CA LYS A 161 8.62 2.68 9.38
C LYS A 161 8.93 2.12 8.00
N GLY A 162 10.22 1.89 7.69
CA GLY A 162 10.65 1.29 6.44
C GLY A 162 10.13 -0.14 6.27
N ILE A 163 10.27 -0.98 7.29
CA ILE A 163 9.78 -2.36 7.30
C ILE A 163 8.27 -2.40 7.05
N ILE A 164 7.50 -1.54 7.72
CA ILE A 164 6.05 -1.50 7.58
C ILE A 164 5.66 -0.97 6.20
N LEU A 165 6.26 0.11 5.71
CA LEU A 165 5.94 0.65 4.39
C LEU A 165 6.20 -0.36 3.26
N ILE A 166 7.29 -1.13 3.35
CA ILE A 166 7.55 -2.24 2.45
C ILE A 166 6.45 -3.30 2.57
N GLY A 167 6.07 -3.67 3.80
CA GLY A 167 4.97 -4.61 4.05
C GLY A 167 3.64 -4.15 3.47
N MET A 168 3.28 -2.88 3.64
CA MET A 168 2.04 -2.31 3.09
C MET A 168 2.04 -2.28 1.56
N LYS A 169 3.16 -1.86 0.94
CA LYS A 169 3.31 -1.94 -0.53
C LYS A 169 3.14 -3.38 -1.02
N SER A 170 3.80 -4.33 -0.37
CA SER A 170 3.71 -5.74 -0.73
C SER A 170 2.30 -6.31 -0.59
N LEU A 171 1.57 -5.89 0.44
CA LEU A 171 0.18 -6.30 0.64
C LEU A 171 -0.73 -5.76 -0.47
N ILE A 172 -0.58 -4.48 -0.84
CA ILE A 172 -1.33 -3.88 -1.96
C ILE A 172 -1.04 -4.65 -3.25
N GLU A 173 0.22 -4.96 -3.52
CA GLU A 173 0.63 -5.70 -4.71
C GLU A 173 0.09 -7.15 -4.72
N CYS A 174 -0.03 -7.80 -3.56
CA CYS A 174 -0.71 -9.10 -3.48
C CYS A 174 -2.17 -9.00 -3.94
N PHE A 175 -2.88 -7.95 -3.52
CA PHE A 175 -4.27 -7.74 -3.92
C PHE A 175 -4.40 -7.31 -5.38
N ASP A 176 -3.51 -6.46 -5.88
CA ASP A 176 -3.43 -6.12 -7.31
C ASP A 176 -3.20 -7.38 -8.16
N GLU A 177 -2.28 -8.27 -7.77
CA GLU A 177 -2.05 -9.54 -8.47
C GLU A 177 -3.28 -10.47 -8.46
N ILE A 178 -4.07 -10.48 -7.38
CA ILE A 178 -5.31 -11.26 -7.31
C ILE A 178 -6.36 -10.67 -8.24
N ASN A 179 -6.48 -9.34 -8.27
CA ASN A 179 -7.46 -8.63 -9.07
C ASN A 179 -7.13 -8.65 -10.58
N ALA A 180 -5.84 -8.60 -10.95
CA ALA A 180 -5.36 -8.54 -12.34
C ALA A 180 -5.31 -9.89 -13.07
N LYS A 181 -5.58 -11.03 -12.42
CA LYS A 181 -5.58 -12.37 -13.07
C LYS A 181 -6.80 -12.64 -13.96
N ASN A 182 -7.40 -11.59 -14.51
CA ASN A 182 -8.51 -11.63 -15.47
C ASN A 182 -8.14 -10.84 -16.73
#